data_AF-A0A961VVZ6-F1
#
_entry.id   AF-A0A961VVZ6-F1
#
_cell.length_a   1.000
_cell.length_b   1.000
_cell.length_c   1.000
_cell.angle_alpha   90.00
_cell.angle_beta   90.00
_cell.angle_gamma   90.00
#
_symmetry.space_group_name_H-M   'P 1'
#
loop_
_entity.id
_entity.type
_entity.pdbx_description
1 polymer ?
#
loop_
_entity_poly.entity_id
_entity_poly.type
_entity_poly.pdbx_seq_one_letter_code
_entity_poly.pdbx_strand_id
1 'polypeptide(L)' 'MSDIQAWIDNEVKSNDVLLFMKGTPTFPQCGFSGQVVQILDYLGVDYKGVNVLENMDIRQGIKDYSNWPTIPQLYVKGEF' A
#
# COMPACT_ATOMS: atom_id res chain seq x y z
N MET A 1 14.63 2.01 -14.43
CA MET A 1 13.48 2.01 -13.52
C MET A 1 12.76 3.33 -13.72
N SER A 2 11.44 3.35 -13.85
CA SER A 2 10.70 4.62 -13.88
C SER A 2 10.83 5.32 -12.53
N ASP A 3 10.71 6.65 -12.48
CA ASP A 3 10.78 7.42 -11.24
C ASP A 3 9.76 6.93 -10.20
N ILE A 4 8.58 6.49 -10.65
CA ILE A 4 7.55 5.87 -9.80
C ILE A 4 7.99 4.53 -9.21
N GLN A 5 8.63 3.65 -9.99
CA GLN A 5 9.10 2.37 -9.45
C GLN A 5 10.21 2.56 -8.41
N ALA A 6 11.11 3.52 -8.63
CA ALA A 6 12.14 3.86 -7.65
C ALA A 6 11.53 4.43 -6.36
N TRP A 7 10.49 5.26 -6.49
CA TRP A 7 9.75 5.78 -5.34
C TRP A 7 9.04 4.66 -4.56
N ILE A 8 8.38 3.72 -5.25
CA ILE A 8 7.71 2.56 -4.62
C ILE A 8 8.73 1.69 -3.88
N ASP A 9 9.84 1.35 -4.52
CA ASP A 9 10.91 0.55 -3.91
C ASP A 9 11.46 1.22 -2.66
N ASN A 10 11.67 2.53 -2.71
CA ASN A 10 12.09 3.31 -1.54
C ASN A 10 11.05 3.27 -0.42
N GLU A 11 9.77 3.50 -0.72
CA GLU A 11 8.70 3.43 0.27
C GLU A 11 8.61 2.05 0.92
N VAL A 12 8.69 0.97 0.13
CA VAL A 12 8.63 -0.42 0.61
C VAL A 12 9.82 -0.74 1.53
N LYS A 13 11.01 -0.19 1.25
CA LYS A 13 12.22 -0.39 2.07
C LYS A 13 12.31 0.53 3.28
N SER A 14 11.66 1.69 3.24
CA SER A 14 11.70 2.72 4.29
C SER A 14 10.74 2.43 5.44
N ASN A 15 9.71 1.62 5.21
CA ASN A 15 8.64 1.38 6.18
C ASN A 15 8.57 -0.10 6.52
N ASP A 16 8.57 -0.42 7.82
CA ASP A 16 8.47 -1.81 8.30
C ASP A 16 7.13 -2.45 7.91
N VAL A 17 6.04 -1.67 7.90
CA VAL A 17 4.73 -2.10 7.44
C VAL A 17 4.14 -1.02 6.55
N LEU A 18 3.88 -1.36 5.29
CA LEU A 18 3.37 -0.45 4.27
C LEU A 18 2.14 -1.05 3.59
N LEU A 19 1.05 -0.29 3.57
CA LEU A 19 -0.21 -0.70 2.96
C LEU A 19 -0.56 0.24 1.80
N PHE A 20 -0.50 -0.27 0.57
CA PHE A 20 -1.12 0.40 -0.58
C PHE A 20 -2.61 0.10 -0.58
N MET A 21 -3.44 1.13 -0.47
CA MET A 21 -4.89 0.99 -0.28
C MET A 21 -5.69 2.02 -1.08
N LYS A 22 -7.00 1.78 -1.19
CA LYS A 22 -7.96 2.72 -1.77
C LYS A 22 -8.57 3.56 -0.66
N GLY A 23 -8.25 4.84 -0.63
CA GLY A 23 -8.57 5.75 0.47
C GLY A 23 -7.43 5.80 1.51
N THR A 24 -7.76 6.25 2.72
CA THR A 24 -6.80 6.36 3.84
C THR A 24 -7.20 5.43 4.98
N PRO A 25 -6.32 5.14 5.95
CA PRO A 25 -6.69 4.35 7.14
C PRO A 25 -7.92 4.90 7.87
N THR A 26 -8.02 6.23 7.98
CA THR A 26 -9.18 6.91 8.59
C THR A 26 -10.44 6.86 7.72
N PHE A 27 -10.28 6.88 6.39
CA PHE A 27 -11.39 6.89 5.43
C PHE A 27 -11.14 5.89 4.29
N PRO A 28 -11.30 4.57 4.54
CA PRO A 28 -11.14 3.56 3.50
C PRO A 28 -12.29 3.66 2.49
N GLN A 29 -11.96 3.67 1.19
CA GLN A 29 -12.92 3.79 0.09
C GLN A 29 -13.20 2.45 -0.61
N CYS A 30 -12.75 1.34 -0.04
CA CYS A 30 -12.97 -0.01 -0.54
C CYS A 30 -13.06 -0.99 0.63
N GLY A 31 -14.03 -1.92 0.59
CA GLY A 31 -14.24 -2.90 1.65
C GLY A 31 -12.99 -3.74 1.96
N PHE A 32 -12.25 -4.17 0.94
CA PHE A 32 -10.99 -4.91 1.13
C PHE A 32 -9.92 -4.06 1.82
N SER A 33 -9.78 -2.79 1.43
CA SER A 33 -8.86 -1.85 2.09
C SER A 33 -9.24 -1.59 3.54
N GLY A 34 -10.54 -1.42 3.83
CA GLY A 34 -11.05 -1.27 5.19
C GLY A 34 -10.82 -2.52 6.04
N GLN A 35 -10.94 -3.71 5.47
CA GLN A 35 -10.70 -4.95 6.19
C GLN A 35 -9.22 -5.11 6.59
N VAL A 36 -8.27 -4.76 5.71
CA VAL A 36 -6.84 -4.81 6.07
C VAL A 36 -6.51 -3.80 7.18
N VAL A 37 -7.04 -2.58 7.09
CA VAL A 37 -6.91 -1.55 8.13
C VAL A 37 -7.43 -2.07 9.47
N GLN A 38 -8.64 -2.64 9.50
CA GLN A 38 -9.21 -3.20 10.73
C GLN A 38 -8.36 -4.30 11.36
N ILE A 39 -7.75 -5.17 10.53
CA ILE A 39 -6.86 -6.23 11.01
C ILE A 39 -5.59 -5.62 11.61
N LEU A 40 -4.95 -4.67 10.92
CA LEU A 40 -3.72 -4.04 11.40
C LEU A 40 -3.97 -3.24 12.69
N ASP A 41 -5.07 -2.49 12.75
CA ASP A 41 -5.49 -1.73 13.93
C ASP A 41 -5.79 -2.68 15.11
N TYR A 42 -6.44 -3.81 14.86
CA TYR A 42 -6.69 -4.84 15.89
C TYR A 42 -5.39 -5.46 16.43
N LEU A 43 -4.40 -5.66 15.56
CA LEU A 43 -3.09 -6.16 15.95
C LEU A 43 -2.24 -5.09 16.67
N GLY A 44 -2.65 -3.82 16.65
CA GLY A 44 -1.92 -2.72 17.27
C GLY A 44 -0.57 -2.44 16.60
N VAL A 45 -0.47 -2.69 15.29
CA VAL A 45 0.76 -2.52 14.52
C VAL A 45 0.75 -1.15 13.88
N ASP A 46 1.84 -0.40 14.00
CA ASP A 46 2.02 0.85 13.26
C ASP A 46 2.35 0.55 11.78
N TYR A 47 1.63 1.20 10.87
CA TYR A 47 1.84 1.05 9.43
C TYR A 47 1.64 2.37 8.70
N LYS A 48 2.26 2.48 7.52
CA LYS A 48 2.02 3.59 6.59
C LYS A 48 0.96 3.18 5.57
N GLY A 49 -0.09 3.99 5.44
CA GLY A 49 -1.11 3.83 4.39
C GLY A 49 -0.82 4.75 3.20
N VAL A 50 -0.71 4.19 2.00
CA VAL A 50 -0.56 4.94 0.74
C VAL A 50 -1.86 4.88 -0.04
N ASN A 51 -2.50 6.05 -0.25
CA ASN A 51 -3.72 6.15 -1.02
C ASN A 51 -3.44 6.15 -2.53
N VAL A 52 -3.71 5.02 -3.18
CA VAL A 52 -3.49 4.88 -4.63
C VAL A 52 -4.55 5.61 -5.48
N LEU A 53 -5.61 6.13 -4.88
CA LEU A 53 -6.64 6.88 -5.62
C LEU A 53 -6.22 8.32 -5.92
N GLU A 54 -5.28 8.87 -5.15
CA GLU A 54 -4.76 10.23 -5.37
C GLU A 54 -3.75 10.30 -6.51
N ASN A 55 -3.13 9.19 -6.87
CA ASN A 55 -2.13 9.13 -7.93
C ASN A 55 -2.26 7.84 -8.76
N MET A 56 -2.69 8.02 -10.01
CA MET A 56 -2.87 6.91 -10.97
C MET A 56 -1.56 6.25 -11.37
N ASP A 57 -0.44 6.97 -11.37
CA ASP A 57 0.87 6.41 -11.67
C ASP A 57 1.33 5.49 -10.54
N ILE A 58 1.11 5.86 -9.28
CA ILE A 58 1.35 4.96 -8.13
C ILE A 58 0.46 3.72 -8.24
N ARG A 59 -0.81 3.88 -8.58
CA ARG A 59 -1.77 2.77 -8.72
C ARG A 59 -1.34 1.76 -9.78
N GLN A 60 -0.83 2.22 -10.91
CA GLN A 60 -0.34 1.32 -11.95
C GLN A 60 1.03 0.77 -11.59
N GLY A 61 1.93 1.65 -11.14
CA GLY A 61 3.30 1.29 -10.75
C GLY A 61 3.37 0.22 -9.68
N ILE A 62 2.48 0.23 -8.68
CA ILE A 62 2.49 -0.79 -7.63
C ILE A 62 2.09 -2.17 -8.14
N LYS A 63 1.15 -2.23 -9.09
CA LYS A 63 0.75 -3.51 -9.71
C LYS A 63 1.86 -4.10 -10.55
N ASP A 64 2.56 -3.24 -11.28
CA ASP A 64 3.69 -3.65 -12.11
C ASP A 64 4.88 -4.06 -11.24
N TYR A 65 5.10 -3.37 -10.11
CA TYR A 65 6.16 -3.66 -9.14
C TYR A 65 5.97 -5.01 -8.43
N SER A 66 4.75 -5.29 -7.92
CA SER A 66 4.45 -6.60 -7.29
C SER A 66 4.14 -7.72 -8.27
N ASN A 67 4.02 -7.40 -9.57
CA ASN A 67 3.44 -8.30 -10.57
C ASN A 67 2.06 -8.83 -10.11
N TRP A 68 1.26 -7.98 -9.46
CA TRP A 68 -0.04 -8.34 -8.87
C TRP A 68 -1.12 -7.31 -9.22
N PRO A 69 -2.27 -7.72 -9.79
CA PRO A 69 -3.21 -6.78 -10.41
C PRO A 69 -4.15 -6.05 -9.42
N THR A 70 -4.27 -6.53 -8.17
CA THR A 70 -5.28 -6.05 -7.22
C THR A 70 -4.70 -5.21 -6.09
N ILE A 71 -5.60 -4.47 -5.42
CA ILE A 71 -5.35 -3.57 -4.28
C ILE A 71 -6.47 -3.83 -3.27
N PRO A 72 -6.20 -3.91 -1.96
CA PRO A 72 -4.97 -3.51 -1.26
C PRO A 72 -3.77 -4.44 -1.42
N GLN A 73 -2.56 -3.89 -1.23
CA GLN A 73 -1.29 -4.63 -1.18
C GLN A 73 -0.55 -4.26 0.11
N LEU A 74 -0.20 -5.25 0.92
CA LEU A 74 0.52 -5.08 2.18
C LEU A 74 1.97 -5.51 1.97
N TYR A 75 2.91 -4.74 2.50
CA TYR A 75 4.32 -5.09 2.56
C TYR A 75 4.75 -5.10 4.01
N VAL A 76 5.53 -6.12 4.38
CA VAL A 76 6.13 -6.25 5.71
C VAL A 76 7.63 -6.44 5.55
N LYS A 77 8.42 -5.51 6.09
CA LYS A 77 9.88 -5.50 5.99
C LYS A 77 10.41 -5.65 4.56
N GLY A 78 9.72 -5.02 3.62
CA GLY A 78 10.06 -5.03 2.20
C GLY A 78 9.53 -6.23 1.42
N GLU A 79 8.87 -7.20 2.06
CA GLU A 79 8.29 -8.38 1.40
C GLU A 79 6.80 -8.17 1.12
N PHE A 80 6.36 -8.56 -0.08
CA PHE A 80 4.96 -8.53 -0.54
C PHE A 80 4.17 -9.75 -0.04
#